data_AF-A0A1Y1UY52-F1
#
_entry.id   AF-A0A1Y1UY52-F1
#
_cell.length_a   1.000
_cell.length_b   1.000
_cell.length_c   1.000
_cell.angle_alpha   90.00
_cell.angle_beta   90.00
_cell.angle_gamma   90.00
#
_symmetry.space_group_name_H-M   'P 1'
#
loop_
_entity.id
_entity.type
_entity.pdbx_description
1 polymer ?
#
loop_
_entity_poly.entity_id
_entity_poly.type
_entity_poly.pdbx_seq_one_letter_code
_entity_poly.pdbx_strand_id
1 'polypeptide(L)'
;MDILDEIFISHKCINLDMSWCEEIGDAVNHDIDFTEEFVKLNLDEMISEYLDRARAILNKSNVKYEKTEVDYYQPTITSENCSEYRHKFYDNPDYSFLYTSFDYIQGTIQLYESIVYNLIYDKTTSGIQYIILFFFVGIILFFFVMYYSYAIIKEIITSIKELINIVFIIPQSAIDASPVFKKLINNCELEEEKE
;
A
#
# COMPACT_ATOMS: atom_id res chain seq x y z
N MET A 1 6.21 -8.79 -9.50
CA MET A 1 6.19 -7.55 -10.28
C MET A 1 5.88 -6.48 -9.27
N ASP A 2 6.87 -5.67 -8.91
CA ASP A 2 6.75 -4.72 -7.82
C ASP A 2 5.72 -3.66 -8.17
N ILE A 3 4.94 -3.20 -7.18
CA ILE A 3 3.93 -2.13 -7.37
C ILE A 3 4.57 -0.88 -7.98
N LEU A 4 5.85 -0.64 -7.69
CA LEU A 4 6.64 0.42 -8.33
C LEU A 4 6.83 0.18 -9.83
N ASP A 5 7.14 -1.05 -10.27
CA ASP A 5 7.29 -1.37 -11.69
C ASP A 5 5.96 -1.16 -12.44
N GLU A 6 4.84 -1.51 -11.84
CA GLU A 6 3.52 -1.28 -12.45
C GLU A 6 3.19 0.22 -12.55
N ILE A 7 3.59 1.02 -11.55
CA ILE A 7 3.44 2.48 -11.55
C ILE A 7 4.34 3.13 -12.62
N PHE A 8 5.60 2.72 -12.72
CA PHE A 8 6.58 3.32 -13.64
C PHE A 8 6.44 2.85 -15.09
N ILE A 9 5.99 1.61 -15.32
CA ILE A 9 5.94 1.00 -16.67
C ILE A 9 4.56 1.17 -17.32
N SER A 10 3.47 1.19 -16.57
CA SER A 10 2.10 1.22 -17.14
C SER A 10 1.52 2.63 -17.36
N HIS A 11 2.05 3.67 -16.71
CA HIS A 11 1.52 5.04 -16.80
C HIS A 11 2.21 5.85 -17.90
N LYS A 12 2.29 5.30 -19.11
CA LYS A 12 2.58 6.08 -20.32
C LYS A 12 1.46 7.09 -20.48
N CYS A 13 1.73 8.35 -20.16
CA CYS A 13 0.74 9.36 -19.83
C CYS A 13 -0.17 8.91 -18.68
N ILE A 14 0.18 9.32 -17.46
CA ILE A 14 -0.85 9.57 -16.45
C ILE A 14 -1.93 10.39 -17.17
N ASN A 15 -3.17 9.90 -17.12
CA ASN A 15 -4.41 10.63 -17.46
C ASN A 15 -4.54 11.84 -16.52
N LEU A 16 -3.54 12.70 -16.55
CA LEU A 16 -3.54 14.04 -16.02
C LEU A 16 -4.63 14.75 -16.78
N ASP A 17 -5.56 15.31 -16.02
CA ASP A 17 -6.59 16.21 -16.49
C ASP A 17 -6.02 17.06 -17.62
N MET A 18 -6.54 16.88 -18.85
CA MET A 18 -5.91 17.36 -20.09
C MET A 18 -5.59 18.85 -20.05
N SER A 19 -6.17 19.63 -19.13
CA SER A 19 -5.86 21.02 -18.86
C SER A 19 -4.36 21.39 -18.80
N TRP A 20 -3.49 20.62 -18.14
CA TRP A 20 -2.05 20.97 -18.04
C TRP A 20 -1.27 20.64 -19.33
N CYS A 21 -1.69 19.60 -20.06
CA CYS A 21 -1.13 19.27 -21.37
C CYS A 21 -1.68 20.18 -22.48
N GLU A 22 -2.93 20.62 -22.37
CA GLU A 22 -3.59 21.55 -23.28
C GLU A 22 -3.05 22.97 -23.11
N GLU A 23 -2.76 23.43 -21.89
CA GLU A 23 -2.11 24.73 -21.64
C GLU A 23 -0.68 24.80 -22.22
N ILE A 24 0.04 23.68 -22.30
CA ILE A 24 1.34 23.65 -22.97
C ILE A 24 1.20 23.75 -24.48
N GLY A 25 0.11 23.22 -25.07
CA GLY A 25 -0.21 23.37 -26.49
C GLY A 25 -0.25 24.83 -26.96
N ASP A 26 -0.68 25.74 -26.08
CA ASP A 26 -0.72 27.18 -26.32
C ASP A 26 0.60 27.91 -25.94
N ALA A 27 1.48 27.26 -25.17
CA ALA A 27 2.80 27.77 -24.77
C ALA A 27 3.97 27.08 -25.52
N VAL A 28 3.69 26.31 -26.58
CA VAL A 28 4.71 25.78 -27.49
C VAL A 28 5.33 26.94 -28.27
N ASN A 29 6.30 27.60 -27.65
CA ASN A 29 7.22 28.45 -28.38
C ASN A 29 8.08 27.52 -29.23
N HIS A 30 7.77 27.42 -30.53
CA HIS A 30 8.56 26.66 -31.51
C HIS A 30 10.05 27.09 -31.57
N ASP A 31 10.41 28.22 -30.96
CA ASP A 31 11.78 28.71 -30.83
C ASP A 31 12.57 28.06 -29.68
N ILE A 32 11.89 27.36 -28.77
CA ILE A 32 12.48 26.61 -27.68
C ILE A 32 12.14 25.15 -27.98
N ASP A 33 13.12 24.26 -28.11
CA ASP A 33 12.94 22.83 -28.46
C ASP A 33 12.17 22.01 -27.37
N PHE A 34 11.27 22.63 -26.64
CA PHE A 34 10.31 22.08 -25.69
C PHE A 34 9.01 21.80 -26.44
N THR A 35 8.87 20.57 -26.93
CA THR A 35 7.78 20.16 -27.81
C THR A 35 6.71 19.36 -27.07
N GLU A 36 5.54 19.24 -27.68
CA GLU A 36 4.47 18.35 -27.21
C GLU A 36 4.95 16.88 -27.10
N GLU A 37 5.93 16.47 -27.91
CA GLU A 37 6.54 15.14 -27.80
C GLU A 37 7.36 14.97 -26.52
N PHE A 38 8.04 16.02 -26.05
CA PHE A 38 8.81 15.99 -24.80
C PHE A 38 7.88 15.81 -23.59
N VAL A 39 6.72 16.44 -23.60
CA VAL A 39 5.69 16.35 -22.55
C VAL A 39 5.07 14.95 -22.45
N LYS A 40 5.06 14.20 -23.57
CA LYS A 40 4.52 12.83 -23.66
C LYS A 40 5.50 11.74 -23.22
N LEU A 41 6.77 12.09 -22.98
CA LEU A 41 7.79 11.16 -22.52
C LEU A 41 7.48 10.69 -21.09
N ASN A 42 7.98 9.50 -20.74
CA ASN A 42 7.96 9.06 -19.35
C ASN A 42 8.96 9.89 -18.51
N LEU A 43 8.75 10.03 -17.20
CA LEU A 43 9.62 10.83 -16.33
C LEU A 43 11.12 10.48 -16.47
N ASP A 44 11.45 9.20 -16.57
CA ASP A 44 12.84 8.73 -16.77
C ASP A 44 13.42 9.20 -18.12
N GLU A 45 12.63 9.10 -19.19
CA GLU A 45 12.99 9.57 -20.53
C GLU A 45 13.13 11.10 -20.56
N MET A 46 12.24 11.83 -19.87
CA MET A 46 12.33 13.29 -19.72
C MET A 46 13.60 13.72 -19.00
N ILE A 47 13.92 13.05 -17.89
CA ILE A 47 15.15 13.32 -17.12
C ILE A 47 16.38 13.01 -17.97
N SER A 48 16.38 11.89 -18.70
CA SER A 48 17.49 11.54 -19.60
C SER A 48 17.71 12.58 -20.69
N GLU A 49 16.64 12.99 -21.39
CA GLU A 49 16.70 14.00 -22.45
C GLU A 49 17.16 15.37 -21.90
N TYR A 50 16.66 15.76 -20.73
CA TYR A 50 17.12 16.96 -20.03
C TYR A 50 18.63 16.90 -19.72
N LEU A 51 19.12 15.79 -19.16
CA LEU A 51 20.52 15.62 -18.80
C LEU A 51 21.43 15.60 -20.03
N ASP A 52 21.01 14.95 -21.11
CA ASP A 52 21.81 14.87 -22.33
C ASP A 52 21.89 16.22 -23.04
N ARG A 53 20.81 17.00 -23.06
CA ARG A 53 20.85 18.39 -23.54
C ARG A 53 21.67 19.30 -22.65
N ALA A 54 21.56 19.19 -21.33
CA ALA A 54 22.40 19.94 -20.39
C ALA A 54 23.90 19.64 -20.61
N ARG A 55 24.26 18.37 -20.82
CA ARG A 55 25.63 17.97 -21.17
C ARG A 55 26.07 18.51 -22.53
N ALA A 56 25.19 18.49 -23.54
CA ALA A 56 25.48 19.04 -24.86
C ALA A 56 25.73 20.56 -24.79
N ILE A 57 24.90 21.29 -24.05
CA ILE A 57 25.06 22.73 -23.80
C ILE A 57 26.38 22.99 -23.07
N LEU A 58 26.67 22.23 -22.01
CA LEU A 58 27.94 22.33 -21.29
C LEU A 58 29.15 22.09 -22.19
N ASN A 59 29.09 21.11 -23.09
CA ASN A 59 30.17 20.81 -24.03
C ASN A 59 30.33 21.85 -25.14
N LYS A 60 29.22 22.46 -25.60
CA LYS A 60 29.23 23.57 -26.57
C LYS A 60 29.70 24.88 -25.92
N SER A 61 29.34 25.10 -24.67
CA SER A 61 29.77 26.25 -23.90
C SER A 61 31.30 26.17 -23.79
N ASN A 62 31.99 27.23 -24.20
CA ASN A 62 33.46 27.28 -24.22
C ASN A 62 34.03 27.46 -22.79
N VAL A 63 33.39 26.83 -21.80
CA VAL A 63 33.70 26.84 -20.37
C VAL A 63 34.87 25.88 -20.15
N LYS A 64 36.00 26.21 -20.77
CA LYS A 64 37.30 25.57 -20.47
C LYS A 64 37.98 26.25 -19.28
N TYR A 65 37.57 27.49 -18.96
CA TYR A 65 38.20 28.37 -17.98
C TYR A 65 37.50 28.43 -16.60
N GLU A 66 36.27 27.92 -16.45
CA GLU A 66 35.63 27.79 -15.13
C GLU A 66 35.70 26.36 -14.56
N LYS A 67 36.46 25.47 -15.22
CA LYS A 67 36.76 24.12 -14.74
C LYS A 67 37.93 24.08 -13.73
N THR A 68 38.62 25.20 -13.55
CA THR A 68 39.58 25.40 -12.46
C THR A 68 38.82 25.86 -11.22
N GLU A 69 39.16 25.31 -10.05
CA GLU A 69 38.58 25.53 -8.71
C GLU A 69 38.28 27.01 -8.35
N VAL A 70 37.27 27.58 -8.98
CA VAL A 70 36.68 28.85 -8.59
C VAL A 70 35.25 28.51 -8.25
N ASP A 71 35.07 28.23 -6.96
CA ASP A 71 33.80 28.21 -6.22
C ASP A 71 32.54 28.14 -7.10
N TYR A 72 31.94 26.94 -7.21
CA TYR A 72 30.66 26.72 -7.92
C TYR A 72 29.53 27.66 -7.44
N TYR A 73 29.72 28.28 -6.28
CA TYR A 73 28.88 29.33 -5.75
C TYR A 73 29.67 30.64 -5.85
N GLN A 74 29.38 31.44 -6.88
CA GLN A 74 29.77 32.84 -6.82
C GLN A 74 29.21 33.44 -5.52
N PRO A 75 30.03 33.94 -4.58
CA PRO A 75 29.55 34.51 -3.32
C PRO A 75 28.70 35.77 -3.53
N THR A 76 28.65 36.28 -4.76
CA THR A 76 27.80 37.37 -5.20
C THR A 76 26.37 36.95 -5.51
N ILE A 77 26.05 35.67 -5.68
CA ILE A 77 24.66 35.22 -5.95
C ILE A 77 23.98 34.92 -4.62
N THR A 78 23.06 35.80 -4.22
CA THR A 78 22.20 35.67 -3.04
C THR A 78 20.78 35.31 -3.48
N SER A 79 19.94 34.85 -2.55
CA SER A 79 18.52 34.58 -2.81
C SER A 79 17.80 35.79 -3.46
N GLU A 80 18.21 37.01 -3.10
CA GLU A 80 17.62 38.26 -3.59
C GLU A 80 17.96 38.59 -5.04
N ASN A 81 19.14 38.22 -5.54
CA ASN A 81 19.58 38.54 -6.90
C ASN A 81 19.58 37.34 -7.86
N CYS A 82 19.24 36.15 -7.36
CA CYS A 82 19.14 34.92 -8.13
C CYS A 82 18.18 35.08 -9.33
N SER A 83 17.05 35.76 -9.13
CA SER A 83 16.09 36.04 -10.20
C SER A 83 16.70 36.88 -11.33
N GLU A 84 17.42 37.95 -11.00
CA GLU A 84 18.05 38.84 -11.98
C GLU A 84 19.22 38.15 -12.71
N TYR A 85 19.98 37.31 -11.99
CA TYR A 85 21.02 36.48 -12.59
C TYR A 85 20.43 35.47 -13.58
N ARG A 86 19.32 34.80 -13.22
CA ARG A 86 18.59 33.88 -14.10
C ARG A 86 18.07 34.59 -15.37
N HIS A 87 17.61 35.83 -15.24
CA HIS A 87 17.13 36.62 -16.39
C HIS A 87 18.20 36.91 -17.45
N LYS A 88 19.49 36.98 -17.08
CA LYS A 88 20.59 37.20 -18.05
C LYS A 88 20.74 36.10 -19.09
N PHE A 89 20.23 34.91 -18.79
CA PHE A 89 20.30 33.74 -19.66
C PHE A 89 18.94 33.38 -20.28
N TYR A 90 17.89 34.16 -19.99
CA TYR A 90 16.51 33.87 -20.41
C TYR A 90 16.33 34.00 -21.93
N ASP A 91 17.05 34.93 -22.57
CA ASP A 91 17.01 35.14 -24.02
C ASP A 91 17.77 34.06 -24.81
N ASN A 92 18.45 33.13 -24.13
CA ASN A 92 19.13 32.03 -24.79
C ASN A 92 18.21 30.80 -24.86
N PRO A 93 17.86 30.31 -26.07
CA PRO A 93 16.92 29.20 -26.24
C PRO A 93 17.39 27.90 -25.56
N ASP A 94 18.71 27.66 -25.50
CA ASP A 94 19.28 26.48 -24.83
C ASP A 94 18.99 26.50 -23.32
N TYR A 95 19.16 27.65 -22.67
CA TYR A 95 18.90 27.80 -21.23
C TYR A 95 17.40 27.88 -20.93
N SER A 96 16.63 28.50 -21.81
CA SER A 96 15.16 28.54 -21.71
C SER A 96 14.56 27.13 -21.76
N PHE A 97 15.04 26.27 -22.66
CA PHE A 97 14.67 24.86 -22.68
C PHE A 97 14.99 24.16 -21.36
N LEU A 98 16.20 24.36 -20.81
CA LEU A 98 16.60 23.74 -19.54
C LEU A 98 15.70 24.19 -18.39
N TYR A 99 15.39 25.48 -18.28
CA TYR A 99 14.53 25.98 -17.21
C TYR A 99 13.11 25.44 -17.32
N THR A 100 12.49 25.51 -18.50
CA THR A 100 11.13 25.01 -18.71
C THR A 100 11.03 23.50 -18.49
N SER A 101 12.02 22.74 -18.99
CA SER A 101 12.07 21.30 -18.77
C SER A 101 12.25 20.94 -17.31
N PHE A 102 13.10 21.68 -16.59
CA PHE A 102 13.33 21.46 -15.16
C PHE A 102 12.07 21.76 -14.34
N ASP A 103 11.40 22.89 -14.60
CA ASP A 103 10.15 23.27 -13.91
C ASP A 103 9.05 22.22 -14.17
N TYR A 104 8.94 21.70 -15.40
CA TYR A 104 7.99 20.64 -15.74
C TYR A 104 8.34 19.28 -15.09
N ILE A 105 9.61 18.87 -15.10
CA ILE A 105 10.08 17.66 -14.41
C ILE A 105 9.80 17.77 -12.91
N GLN A 106 10.06 18.92 -12.29
CA GLN A 106 9.79 19.16 -10.88
C GLN A 106 8.29 19.05 -10.56
N GLY A 107 7.43 19.68 -11.36
CA GLY A 107 5.97 19.57 -11.20
C GLY A 107 5.48 18.12 -11.33
N THR A 108 6.03 17.38 -12.30
CA THR A 108 5.73 15.97 -12.51
C THR A 108 6.14 15.12 -11.29
N ILE A 109 7.33 15.35 -10.71
CA ILE A 109 7.79 14.66 -9.50
C ILE A 109 6.87 14.92 -8.31
N GLN A 110 6.46 16.18 -8.09
CA GLN A 110 5.54 16.53 -6.99
C GLN A 110 4.19 15.82 -7.13
N LEU A 111 3.69 15.71 -8.36
CA LEU A 111 2.48 14.95 -8.63
C LEU A 111 2.68 13.45 -8.34
N TYR A 112 3.78 12.85 -8.80
CA TYR A 112 4.11 11.45 -8.49
C TYR A 112 4.14 11.20 -6.97
N GLU A 113 4.76 12.10 -6.21
CA GLU A 113 4.77 12.03 -4.75
C GLU A 113 3.35 12.01 -4.19
N SER A 114 2.46 12.87 -4.67
CA SER A 114 1.06 12.92 -4.23
C SER A 114 0.29 11.63 -4.56
N ILE A 115 0.50 11.05 -5.75
CA ILE A 115 -0.14 9.80 -6.19
C ILE A 115 0.33 8.64 -5.32
N VAL A 116 1.65 8.53 -5.12
CA VAL A 116 2.24 7.49 -4.27
C VAL A 116 1.73 7.62 -2.84
N TYR A 117 1.68 8.85 -2.31
CA TYR A 117 1.14 9.11 -0.99
C TYR A 117 -0.32 8.66 -0.88
N ASN A 118 -1.18 9.06 -1.82
CA ASN A 118 -2.60 8.69 -1.82
C ASN A 118 -2.79 7.18 -1.92
N LEU A 119 -2.01 6.50 -2.77
CA LEU A 119 -2.09 5.04 -2.92
C LEU A 119 -1.66 4.32 -1.63
N ILE A 120 -0.56 4.76 -1.00
CA ILE A 120 -0.12 4.21 0.28
C ILE A 120 -1.18 4.48 1.36
N TYR A 121 -1.73 5.69 1.39
CA TYR A 121 -2.76 6.10 2.34
C TYR A 121 -4.02 5.23 2.20
N ASP A 122 -4.52 5.02 0.98
CA ASP A 122 -5.72 4.24 0.70
C ASP A 122 -5.53 2.76 1.06
N LYS A 123 -4.37 2.19 0.69
CA LYS A 123 -4.04 0.79 1.04
C LYS A 123 -3.91 0.61 2.55
N THR A 124 -3.27 1.57 3.23
CA THR A 124 -3.11 1.53 4.68
C THR A 124 -4.46 1.67 5.39
N THR A 125 -5.28 2.62 4.96
CA THR A 125 -6.61 2.88 5.51
C THR A 125 -7.52 1.67 5.33
N SER A 126 -7.55 1.09 4.12
CA SER A 126 -8.31 -0.13 3.83
C SER A 126 -7.83 -1.30 4.70
N GLY A 127 -6.51 -1.47 4.85
CA GLY A 127 -5.93 -2.50 5.71
C GLY A 127 -6.37 -2.36 7.18
N ILE A 128 -6.36 -1.14 7.72
CA ILE A 128 -6.83 -0.85 9.08
C ILE A 128 -8.33 -1.18 9.22
N GLN A 129 -9.15 -0.83 8.22
CA GLN A 129 -10.58 -1.18 8.23
C GLN A 129 -10.81 -2.69 8.29
N TYR A 130 -10.04 -3.49 7.54
CA TYR A 130 -10.14 -4.95 7.61
C TYR A 130 -9.72 -5.50 8.99
N ILE A 131 -8.66 -4.95 9.60
CA ILE A 131 -8.24 -5.35 10.95
C ILE A 131 -9.37 -5.11 11.96
N ILE A 132 -10.01 -3.94 11.90
CA ILE A 132 -11.15 -3.61 12.76
C ILE A 132 -12.31 -4.60 12.52
N LEU A 133 -12.61 -4.92 11.27
CA LEU A 133 -13.66 -5.88 10.92
C LEU A 133 -13.35 -7.28 11.48
N PHE A 134 -12.13 -7.77 11.32
CA PHE A 134 -11.71 -9.07 11.88
C PHE A 134 -11.78 -9.11 13.40
N PHE A 135 -11.48 -7.98 14.07
CA PHE A 135 -11.63 -7.87 15.52
C PHE A 135 -13.08 -8.08 15.96
N PHE A 136 -14.05 -7.43 15.30
CA PHE A 136 -15.47 -7.63 15.59
C PHE A 136 -15.95 -9.06 15.32
N VAL A 137 -15.54 -9.64 14.19
CA VAL A 137 -15.84 -11.05 13.89
C VAL A 137 -15.27 -11.98 14.96
N GLY A 138 -14.05 -11.71 15.43
CA GLY A 138 -13.42 -12.45 16.52
C GLY A 138 -14.20 -12.38 17.83
N ILE A 139 -14.71 -11.20 18.19
CA ILE A 139 -15.57 -11.04 19.39
C ILE A 139 -16.85 -11.86 19.27
N ILE A 140 -17.52 -11.83 18.11
CA ILE A 140 -18.76 -12.58 17.88
C ILE A 140 -18.49 -14.08 18.00
N LEU A 141 -17.41 -14.58 17.38
CA LEU A 141 -17.01 -15.98 17.49
C LEU A 141 -16.69 -16.38 18.93
N PHE A 142 -16.05 -15.51 19.70
CA PHE A 142 -15.76 -15.76 21.11
C PHE A 142 -17.05 -15.95 21.93
N PHE A 143 -18.05 -15.09 21.74
CA PHE A 143 -19.35 -15.26 22.39
C PHE A 143 -20.06 -16.55 21.98
N PHE A 144 -19.98 -16.90 20.70
CA PHE A 144 -20.55 -18.14 20.17
C PHE A 144 -19.93 -19.37 20.85
N VAL A 145 -18.59 -19.41 20.96
CA VAL A 145 -17.88 -20.50 21.63
C VAL A 145 -18.28 -20.59 23.10
N MET A 146 -18.32 -19.46 23.83
CA MET A 146 -18.76 -19.46 25.23
C MET A 146 -20.18 -20.01 25.41
N TYR A 147 -21.10 -19.61 24.55
CA TYR A 147 -22.49 -20.09 24.60
C TYR A 147 -22.58 -21.60 24.39
N TYR A 148 -21.90 -22.13 23.36
CA TYR A 148 -21.86 -23.57 23.10
C TYR A 148 -21.19 -24.35 24.21
N SER A 149 -20.06 -23.88 24.73
CA SER A 149 -19.39 -24.50 25.87
C SER A 149 -20.30 -24.57 27.11
N TYR A 150 -21.04 -23.49 27.39
CA TYR A 150 -22.00 -23.49 28.50
C TYR A 150 -23.12 -24.53 28.32
N ALA A 151 -23.67 -24.64 27.09
CA ALA A 151 -24.70 -25.63 26.78
C ALA A 151 -24.21 -27.06 27.02
N ILE A 152 -23.01 -27.39 26.52
CA ILE A 152 -22.40 -28.72 26.69
C ILE A 152 -22.13 -29.03 28.16
N ILE A 153 -21.59 -28.06 28.93
CA ILE A 153 -21.34 -28.25 30.36
C ILE A 153 -22.64 -28.57 31.09
N LYS A 154 -23.73 -27.87 30.77
CA LYS A 154 -25.05 -28.10 31.38
C LYS A 154 -25.60 -29.49 31.04
N GLU A 155 -25.41 -29.95 29.81
CA GLU A 155 -25.81 -31.29 29.37
C GLU A 155 -25.03 -32.36 30.15
N ILE A 156 -23.69 -32.25 30.19
CA ILE A 156 -22.83 -33.17 30.94
C ILE A 156 -23.22 -33.22 32.42
N ILE A 157 -23.46 -32.07 33.06
CA ILE A 157 -23.89 -32.02 34.47
C ILE A 157 -25.24 -32.74 34.67
N THR A 158 -26.17 -32.60 33.72
CA THR A 158 -27.46 -33.30 33.76
C THR A 158 -27.27 -34.80 33.65
N SER A 159 -26.50 -35.28 32.68
CA SER A 159 -26.20 -36.70 32.50
C SER A 159 -25.49 -37.30 33.71
N ILE A 160 -24.56 -36.57 34.33
CA ILE A 160 -23.89 -37.01 35.57
C ILE A 160 -24.89 -37.11 36.72
N LYS A 161 -25.79 -36.14 36.88
CA LYS A 161 -26.83 -36.19 37.93
C LYS A 161 -27.78 -37.37 37.74
N GLU A 162 -28.18 -37.65 36.52
CA GLU A 162 -29.01 -38.81 36.18
C GLU A 162 -28.29 -40.12 36.51
N LEU A 163 -27.01 -40.24 36.11
CA LEU A 163 -26.19 -41.40 36.42
C LEU A 163 -26.06 -41.62 37.94
N ILE A 164 -25.77 -40.56 38.71
CA ILE A 164 -25.70 -40.62 40.17
C ILE A 164 -27.04 -41.09 40.74
N ASN A 165 -28.17 -40.51 40.30
CA ASN A 165 -29.48 -40.93 40.79
C ASN A 165 -29.77 -42.42 40.51
N ILE A 166 -29.42 -42.92 39.31
CA ILE A 166 -29.59 -44.35 38.98
C ILE A 166 -28.74 -45.23 39.92
N VAL A 167 -27.47 -44.88 40.12
CA VAL A 167 -26.55 -45.66 40.97
C VAL A 167 -26.98 -45.66 42.44
N PHE A 168 -27.49 -44.54 42.96
CA PHE A 168 -27.84 -44.41 44.39
C PHE A 168 -29.28 -44.82 44.75
N ILE A 169 -30.23 -44.78 43.81
CA ILE A 169 -31.64 -45.12 44.08
C ILE A 169 -31.91 -46.62 43.91
N ILE A 170 -31.19 -47.31 43.02
CA ILE A 170 -31.40 -48.74 42.82
C ILE A 170 -30.77 -49.51 43.99
N PRO A 171 -31.54 -50.26 44.79
CA PRO A 171 -30.98 -51.04 45.89
C PRO A 171 -30.04 -52.12 45.34
N GLN A 172 -28.92 -52.38 46.02
CA GLN A 172 -27.93 -53.39 45.60
C GLN A 172 -28.56 -54.76 45.33
N SER A 173 -29.64 -55.10 46.05
CA SER A 173 -30.41 -56.33 45.81
C SER A 173 -31.06 -56.41 44.42
N ALA A 174 -31.49 -55.29 43.83
CA ALA A 174 -32.01 -55.24 42.48
C ALA A 174 -30.90 -55.28 41.41
N ILE A 175 -29.73 -54.71 41.72
CA ILE A 175 -28.53 -54.80 40.86
C ILE A 175 -28.03 -56.25 40.81
N ASP A 176 -27.99 -56.93 41.95
CA ASP A 176 -27.58 -58.34 42.05
C ASP A 176 -28.62 -59.32 41.47
N ALA A 177 -29.89 -58.91 41.37
CA ALA A 177 -30.96 -59.74 40.82
C ALA A 177 -30.91 -59.86 39.28
N SER A 178 -30.28 -58.93 38.56
CA SER A 178 -30.12 -59.00 37.10
C SER A 178 -28.65 -58.90 36.69
N PRO A 179 -28.04 -60.00 36.20
CA PRO A 179 -26.62 -60.03 35.83
C PRO A 179 -26.26 -59.04 34.71
N VAL A 180 -27.22 -58.71 33.84
CA VAL A 180 -27.07 -57.73 32.75
C VAL A 180 -26.94 -56.31 33.32
N PHE A 181 -27.79 -55.94 34.27
CA PHE A 181 -27.73 -54.64 34.95
C PHE A 181 -26.46 -54.48 35.79
N LYS A 182 -26.02 -55.56 36.44
CA LYS A 182 -24.76 -55.58 37.21
C LYS A 182 -23.53 -55.36 36.32
N LYS A 183 -23.48 -55.97 35.14
CA LYS A 183 -22.43 -55.73 34.14
C LYS A 183 -22.47 -54.29 33.62
N LEU A 184 -23.65 -53.77 33.33
CA LEU A 184 -23.83 -52.40 32.82
C LEU A 184 -23.32 -51.34 33.81
N ILE A 185 -23.65 -51.47 35.10
CA ILE A 185 -23.21 -50.49 36.12
C ILE A 185 -21.71 -50.60 36.41
N ASN A 186 -21.15 -51.81 36.43
CA ASN A 186 -19.73 -52.01 36.75
C ASN A 186 -18.79 -51.73 35.57
N ASN A 187 -19.23 -52.00 34.34
CA ASN A 187 -18.38 -51.98 33.15
C ASN A 187 -18.84 -50.99 32.06
N CYS A 188 -20.00 -50.32 32.20
CA CYS A 188 -20.56 -49.40 31.18
C CYS A 188 -20.77 -50.03 29.78
N GLU A 189 -21.02 -51.34 29.69
CA GLU A 189 -21.26 -52.04 28.41
C GLU A 189 -22.64 -52.73 28.41
N LEU A 190 -23.43 -52.48 27.37
CA LEU A 190 -24.69 -53.19 27.07
C LEU A 190 -24.39 -54.25 26.00
N GLU A 191 -24.42 -55.53 26.35
CA GLU A 191 -24.46 -56.60 25.34
C GLU A 191 -25.86 -56.58 24.70
N GLU A 192 -25.96 -56.08 23.46
CA GLU A 192 -27.15 -56.24 22.63
C GLU A 192 -27.39 -57.74 22.39
N GLU A 193 -28.53 -58.26 22.85
CA GLU A 193 -28.99 -59.60 22.47
C GLU A 193 -29.22 -59.62 20.96
N LYS A 194 -28.32 -60.28 20.24
CA LYS A 194 -28.53 -60.66 18.84
C LYS A 194 -29.56 -61.78 18.82
N GLU A 195 -30.79 -61.46 18.43
CA GLU A 195 -31.74 -62.43 17.87
C GLU A 195 -31.18 -63.03 16.57
#